data_AF-A0A2E1XCH1-F1
#
_entry.id   AF-A0A2E1XCH1-F1
#
_cell.length_a   1.000
_cell.length_b   1.000
_cell.length_c   1.000
_cell.angle_alpha   90.00
_cell.angle_beta   90.00
_cell.angle_gamma   90.00
#
_symmetry.space_group_name_H-M   'P 1'
#
loop_
_entity.id
_entity.type
_entity.pdbx_description
1 polymer ?
#
loop_
_entity_poly.entity_id
_entity_poly.type
_entity_poly.pdbx_seq_one_letter_code
_entity_poly.pdbx_strand_id
1 'polypeptide(L)'
;MNLAQQSFNMKLTITYVVAAVLFVLFSGFAEGMVSLRLIVVMTIVPVAFVHILFIVFKFIRSLTLSETQLYKVQIQPLAGIAFLTACLAWGMHIDFVAEKKSKAIGDEILLAIKAYKSKAGACPQSLKMLSAFEDGIPKPALRGARYDYWVKDNGDCMISFDGPMFITCAKGSNERVWFCSD
;
A
#
# COMPACT_ATOMS: atom_id res chain seq x y z
N MET A 1 39.54 0.23 -10.76
CA MET A 1 38.19 0.83 -10.83
C MET A 1 38.30 2.32 -10.62
N ASN A 2 37.63 3.16 -11.41
CA ASN A 2 37.62 4.61 -11.19
C ASN A 2 36.80 4.94 -9.93
N LEU A 3 37.34 5.75 -9.02
CA LEU A 3 36.65 6.27 -7.82
C LEU A 3 35.26 6.84 -8.13
N ALA A 4 35.08 7.46 -9.31
CA ALA A 4 33.80 7.98 -9.76
C ALA A 4 32.72 6.91 -9.87
N GLN A 5 33.07 5.71 -10.35
CA GLN A 5 32.11 4.60 -10.52
C GLN A 5 31.73 3.96 -9.17
N GLN A 6 32.69 3.82 -8.26
CA GLN A 6 32.40 3.39 -6.88
C GLN A 6 31.45 4.36 -6.18
N SER A 7 31.75 5.66 -6.28
CA SER A 7 30.92 6.72 -5.69
C SER A 7 29.49 6.68 -6.25
N PHE A 8 29.33 6.51 -7.57
CA PHE A 8 28.02 6.40 -8.19
C PHE A 8 27.23 5.18 -7.71
N ASN A 9 27.83 3.99 -7.74
CA ASN A 9 27.17 2.75 -7.29
C ASN A 9 26.76 2.80 -5.82
N MET A 10 27.59 3.43 -4.96
CA MET A 10 27.27 3.62 -3.55
C MET A 10 26.08 4.56 -3.36
N LYS A 11 26.07 5.72 -4.04
CA LYS A 11 24.95 6.68 -3.98
C LYS A 11 23.64 6.03 -4.42
N LEU A 12 23.69 5.27 -5.51
CA LEU A 12 22.53 4.56 -6.04
C LEU A 12 21.99 3.53 -5.04
N THR A 13 22.88 2.74 -4.44
CA THR A 13 22.51 1.74 -3.42
C THR A 13 21.84 2.41 -2.22
N ILE A 14 22.40 3.54 -1.74
CA ILE A 14 21.81 4.33 -0.66
C ILE A 14 20.42 4.82 -1.06
N THR A 15 20.25 5.33 -2.28
CA THR A 15 18.93 5.76 -2.78
C THR A 15 17.90 4.63 -2.74
N TYR A 16 18.27 3.41 -3.18
CA TYR A 16 17.38 2.26 -3.11
C TYR A 16 17.02 1.88 -1.68
N VAL A 17 17.99 1.86 -0.77
CA VAL A 17 17.76 1.54 0.65
C VAL A 17 16.85 2.57 1.30
N VAL A 18 17.09 3.87 1.08
CA VAL A 18 16.25 4.95 1.63
C VAL A 18 14.84 4.86 1.07
N ALA A 19 14.68 4.67 -0.24
CA ALA A 19 13.36 4.51 -0.87
C ALA A 19 12.61 3.29 -0.33
N ALA A 20 13.32 2.18 -0.11
CA ALA A 20 12.77 0.95 0.45
C ALA A 20 12.25 1.14 1.89
N VAL A 21 13.05 1.79 2.74
CA VAL A 21 12.67 2.10 4.13
C VAL A 21 11.48 3.05 4.16
N LEU A 22 11.51 4.12 3.34
CA LEU A 22 10.38 5.05 3.23
C LEU A 22 9.11 4.33 2.77
N PHE A 23 9.20 3.42 1.80
CA PHE A 23 8.04 2.67 1.35
C PHE A 23 7.37 1.87 2.47
N VAL A 24 8.18 1.16 3.28
CA VAL A 24 7.68 0.36 4.41
C VAL A 24 7.15 1.23 5.53
N LEU A 25 7.83 2.33 5.88
CA LEU A 25 7.40 3.24 6.96
C LEU A 25 6.00 3.82 6.74
N PHE A 26 5.67 4.08 5.48
CA PHE A 26 4.38 4.62 5.08
C PHE A 26 3.38 3.53 4.69
N SER A 27 3.74 2.24 4.75
CA SER A 27 2.80 1.14 4.53
C SER A 27 1.78 1.05 5.67
N GLY A 28 0.54 0.70 5.34
CA GLY A 28 -0.58 0.67 6.28
C GLY A 28 -1.17 2.05 6.61
N PHE A 29 -0.86 3.09 5.83
CA PHE A 29 -1.55 4.38 5.88
C PHE A 29 -2.62 4.47 4.78
N ALA A 30 -3.70 5.20 5.06
CA ALA A 30 -4.58 5.71 4.02
C ALA A 30 -3.90 6.91 3.36
N GLU A 31 -3.71 6.83 2.05
CA GLU A 31 -2.84 7.75 1.31
C GLU A 31 -3.55 8.38 0.12
N GLY A 32 -3.31 9.69 -0.09
CA GLY A 32 -3.78 10.50 -1.22
C GLY A 32 -2.69 10.81 -2.26
N MET A 33 -2.96 11.70 -3.25
CA MET A 33 -2.30 11.71 -4.60
C MET A 33 -0.80 12.01 -4.61
N VAL A 34 -0.31 12.40 -3.45
CA VAL A 34 1.06 12.82 -3.20
C VAL A 34 1.74 11.83 -2.24
N SER A 35 1.29 10.58 -2.22
CA SER A 35 1.85 9.59 -1.32
C SER A 35 3.31 9.32 -1.67
N LEU A 36 4.16 9.32 -0.65
CA LEU A 36 5.60 9.08 -0.81
C LEU A 36 5.84 7.70 -1.43
N ARG A 37 4.93 6.75 -1.18
CA ARG A 37 4.97 5.39 -1.74
C ARG A 37 4.68 5.39 -3.23
N LEU A 38 3.70 6.18 -3.69
CA LEU A 38 3.44 6.35 -5.12
C LEU A 38 4.66 6.95 -5.82
N ILE A 39 5.30 7.96 -5.22
CA ILE A 39 6.53 8.56 -5.76
C ILE A 39 7.63 7.50 -5.88
N VAL A 40 7.86 6.69 -4.83
CA VAL A 40 8.85 5.61 -4.87
C VAL A 40 8.54 4.60 -5.98
N VAL A 41 7.30 4.17 -6.11
CA VAL A 41 6.88 3.19 -7.14
C VAL A 41 7.00 3.78 -8.54
N MET A 42 6.61 5.04 -8.76
CA MET A 42 6.59 5.64 -10.08
C MET A 42 7.96 6.13 -10.55
N THR A 43 8.90 6.42 -9.63
CA THR A 43 10.22 6.97 -9.98
C THR A 43 11.35 5.99 -9.74
N ILE A 44 11.43 5.38 -8.57
CA ILE A 44 12.59 4.58 -8.17
C ILE A 44 12.53 3.17 -8.76
N VAL A 45 11.34 2.57 -8.85
CA VAL A 45 11.19 1.21 -9.40
C VAL A 45 11.55 1.15 -10.90
N PRO A 46 11.12 2.08 -11.77
CA PRO A 46 11.58 2.11 -13.15
C PRO A 46 13.10 2.28 -13.27
N VAL A 47 13.71 3.12 -12.44
CA VAL A 47 15.17 3.30 -12.42
C VAL A 47 15.89 2.02 -11.98
N ALA A 48 15.37 1.31 -10.97
CA ALA A 48 15.87 0.00 -10.56
C ALA A 48 15.74 -1.02 -11.70
N PHE A 49 14.61 -1.04 -12.40
CA PHE A 49 14.39 -1.93 -13.54
C PHE A 49 15.39 -1.68 -14.68
N VAL A 50 15.59 -0.42 -15.07
CA VAL A 50 16.60 -0.04 -16.09
C VAL A 50 18.01 -0.45 -15.65
N HIS A 51 18.34 -0.31 -14.36
CA HIS A 51 19.63 -0.79 -13.85
C HIS A 51 19.79 -2.30 -13.91
N ILE A 52 18.74 -3.08 -13.61
CA ILE A 52 18.76 -4.54 -13.79
C ILE A 52 19.04 -4.88 -15.26
N LEU A 53 18.33 -4.24 -16.20
CA LEU A 53 18.56 -4.48 -17.64
C LEU A 53 19.99 -4.14 -18.06
N PHE A 54 20.54 -3.03 -17.57
CA PHE A 54 21.92 -2.65 -17.84
C PHE A 54 22.92 -3.67 -17.30
N ILE A 55 22.70 -4.17 -16.08
CA ILE A 55 23.52 -5.20 -15.44
C ILE A 55 23.47 -6.49 -16.26
N VAL A 56 22.28 -6.96 -16.63
CA VAL A 56 22.08 -8.16 -17.45
C VAL A 56 22.76 -8.02 -18.82
N PHE A 57 22.58 -6.89 -19.51
CA PHE A 57 23.22 -6.64 -20.80
C PHE A 57 24.76 -6.70 -20.68
N LYS A 58 25.31 -6.05 -19.66
CA LYS A 58 26.75 -6.03 -19.39
C LYS A 58 27.29 -7.43 -19.06
N PHE A 59 26.53 -8.20 -18.29
CA PHE A 59 26.84 -9.59 -17.96
C PHE A 59 26.90 -10.47 -19.21
N ILE A 60 25.86 -10.43 -20.06
CA ILE A 60 25.81 -11.18 -21.32
C ILE A 60 27.01 -10.84 -22.21
N ARG A 61 27.31 -9.55 -22.36
CA ARG A 61 28.47 -9.10 -23.15
C ARG A 61 29.81 -9.59 -22.59
N SER A 62 29.97 -9.63 -21.27
CA SER A 62 31.18 -10.14 -20.60
C SER A 62 31.36 -11.64 -20.85
N LEU A 63 30.28 -12.42 -20.86
CA LEU A 63 30.32 -13.84 -21.23
C LEU A 63 30.78 -14.03 -22.68
N THR A 64 30.34 -13.15 -23.60
CA THR A 64 30.75 -13.22 -25.02
C THR A 64 32.23 -12.87 -25.23
N LEU A 65 32.78 -11.97 -24.39
CA LEU A 65 34.14 -11.43 -24.55
C LEU A 65 35.18 -12.07 -23.62
N SER A 66 34.81 -13.07 -22.80
CA SER A 66 35.69 -13.74 -21.82
C SER A 66 36.34 -12.80 -20.78
N GLU A 67 35.72 -11.65 -20.50
CA GLU A 67 36.23 -10.68 -19.51
C GLU A 67 35.71 -11.04 -18.10
N THR A 68 36.56 -11.59 -17.23
CA THR A 68 36.18 -12.07 -15.89
C THR A 68 36.12 -10.99 -14.80
N GLN A 69 36.59 -9.77 -15.06
CA GLN A 69 36.71 -8.71 -14.04
C GLN A 69 35.39 -7.97 -13.71
N LEU A 70 34.30 -8.25 -14.43
CA LEU A 70 33.05 -7.49 -14.31
C LEU A 70 32.23 -7.80 -13.03
N TYR A 71 32.40 -9.00 -12.46
CA TYR A 71 31.54 -9.54 -11.41
C TYR A 71 31.60 -8.79 -10.08
N LYS A 72 32.78 -8.32 -9.64
CA LYS A 72 32.91 -7.71 -8.30
C LYS A 72 32.28 -6.32 -8.19
N VAL A 73 32.02 -5.64 -9.32
CA VAL A 73 31.63 -4.23 -9.36
C VAL A 73 30.11 -4.03 -9.31
N GLN A 74 29.33 -5.04 -9.71
CA GLN A 74 27.86 -4.94 -9.83
C GLN A 74 27.09 -5.52 -8.63
N ILE A 75 27.76 -6.16 -7.67
CA ILE A 75 27.12 -6.79 -6.51
C ILE A 75 26.45 -5.76 -5.59
N GLN A 76 27.04 -4.57 -5.42
CA GLN A 76 26.50 -3.53 -4.52
C GLN A 76 25.12 -2.99 -4.96
N PRO A 77 24.93 -2.53 -6.22
CA PRO A 77 23.61 -2.14 -6.70
C PRO A 77 22.58 -3.27 -6.67
N LEU A 78 23.00 -4.51 -6.98
CA LEU A 78 22.15 -5.69 -6.91
C LEU A 78 21.61 -5.94 -5.50
N ALA A 79 22.45 -5.80 -4.48
CA ALA A 79 22.03 -5.91 -3.09
C ALA A 79 21.01 -4.82 -2.71
N GLY A 80 21.23 -3.57 -3.17
CA GLY A 80 20.26 -2.48 -2.98
C GLY A 80 18.91 -2.74 -3.65
N ILE A 81 18.92 -3.27 -4.87
CA ILE A 81 17.71 -3.64 -5.62
C ILE A 81 16.98 -4.79 -4.93
N ALA A 82 17.70 -5.82 -4.50
CA ALA A 82 17.11 -6.96 -3.77
C ALA A 82 16.48 -6.54 -2.44
N PHE A 83 17.12 -5.61 -1.73
CA PHE A 83 16.54 -5.01 -0.52
C PHE A 83 15.27 -4.22 -0.83
N LEU A 84 15.29 -3.40 -1.89
CA LEU A 84 14.13 -2.64 -2.35
C LEU A 84 12.95 -3.57 -2.68
N THR A 85 13.16 -4.64 -3.44
CA THR A 85 12.09 -5.57 -3.81
C THR A 85 11.52 -6.30 -2.60
N ALA A 86 12.36 -6.71 -1.64
CA ALA A 86 11.90 -7.31 -0.39
C ALA A 86 11.04 -6.34 0.42
N CYS A 87 11.45 -5.08 0.55
CA CYS A 87 10.69 -4.04 1.23
C CYS A 87 9.37 -3.69 0.52
N LEU A 88 9.34 -3.67 -0.81
CA LEU A 88 8.10 -3.48 -1.58
C LEU A 88 7.10 -4.61 -1.29
N ALA A 89 7.56 -5.87 -1.34
CA ALA A 89 6.73 -7.02 -1.04
C ALA A 89 6.20 -6.98 0.40
N TRP A 90 7.06 -6.63 1.36
CA TRP A 90 6.67 -6.50 2.76
C TRP A 90 5.66 -5.36 2.98
N GLY A 91 5.87 -4.20 2.36
CA GLY A 91 4.96 -3.06 2.45
C GLY A 91 3.56 -3.37 1.90
N MET A 92 3.50 -4.04 0.74
CA MET A 92 2.23 -4.53 0.18
C MET A 92 1.53 -5.54 1.10
N HIS A 93 2.29 -6.37 1.82
CA HIS A 93 1.72 -7.30 2.80
C HIS A 93 1.12 -6.55 4.00
N ILE A 94 1.80 -5.52 4.52
CA ILE A 94 1.28 -4.67 5.60
C ILE A 94 -0.06 -4.03 5.17
N ASP A 95 -0.10 -3.47 3.97
CA ASP A 95 -1.32 -2.87 3.40
C ASP A 95 -2.47 -3.86 3.35
N PHE A 96 -2.23 -5.04 2.77
CA PHE A 96 -3.24 -6.08 2.65
C PHE A 96 -3.81 -6.49 4.01
N VAL A 97 -2.94 -6.66 5.02
CA VAL A 97 -3.37 -7.01 6.37
C VAL A 97 -4.16 -5.87 7.02
N ALA A 98 -3.72 -4.61 6.85
CA ALA A 98 -4.41 -3.45 7.38
C ALA A 98 -5.78 -3.26 6.73
N GLU A 99 -5.87 -3.35 5.40
CA GLU A 99 -7.12 -3.29 4.65
C GLU A 99 -8.08 -4.41 5.05
N LYS A 100 -7.59 -5.65 5.16
CA LYS A 100 -8.41 -6.80 5.61
C LYS A 100 -8.97 -6.58 7.01
N LYS A 101 -8.18 -6.03 7.93
CA LYS A 101 -8.65 -5.68 9.28
C LYS A 101 -9.67 -4.55 9.24
N SER A 102 -9.46 -3.51 8.43
CA SER A 102 -10.44 -2.44 8.22
C SER A 102 -11.76 -2.97 7.63
N LYS A 103 -11.72 -3.94 6.71
CA LYS A 103 -12.94 -4.58 6.20
C LYS A 103 -13.70 -5.34 7.29
N ALA A 104 -12.97 -6.08 8.14
CA ALA A 104 -13.57 -6.82 9.25
C ALA A 104 -14.24 -5.88 10.27
N ILE A 105 -13.57 -4.79 10.65
CA ILE A 105 -14.16 -3.77 11.54
C ILE A 105 -15.38 -3.12 10.86
N GLY A 106 -15.31 -2.80 9.57
CA GLY A 106 -16.46 -2.26 8.84
C GLY A 106 -17.65 -3.22 8.78
N ASP A 107 -17.39 -4.54 8.68
CA ASP A 107 -18.44 -5.56 8.76
C ASP A 107 -19.14 -5.57 10.14
N GLU A 108 -18.41 -5.35 11.23
CA GLU A 108 -18.99 -5.19 12.58
C GLU A 108 -19.89 -3.95 12.66
N ILE A 109 -19.48 -2.84 12.06
CA ILE A 109 -20.31 -1.61 11.98
C ILE A 109 -21.58 -1.86 11.17
N LEU A 110 -21.47 -2.54 10.02
CA LEU A 110 -22.64 -2.91 9.20
C LEU A 110 -23.59 -3.86 9.93
N LEU A 111 -23.10 -4.77 10.76
CA LEU A 111 -23.94 -5.62 11.62
C LEU A 111 -24.73 -4.79 12.63
N ALA A 112 -24.10 -3.80 13.27
CA ALA A 112 -24.78 -2.88 14.19
C ALA A 112 -25.85 -2.04 13.45
N ILE A 113 -25.55 -1.56 12.24
CA ILE A 113 -26.51 -0.84 11.39
C ILE A 113 -27.71 -1.74 11.03
N LYS A 114 -27.46 -2.99 10.63
CA LYS A 114 -28.54 -3.94 10.34
C LYS A 114 -29.45 -4.17 11.54
N ALA A 115 -28.85 -4.37 12.71
CA ALA A 115 -29.61 -4.55 13.94
C ALA A 115 -30.47 -3.32 14.25
N TYR A 116 -29.92 -2.11 14.10
CA TYR A 116 -30.67 -0.87 14.25
C TYR A 116 -31.83 -0.77 13.23
N LYS A 117 -31.54 -0.97 11.94
CA LYS A 117 -32.54 -0.90 10.86
C LYS A 117 -33.67 -1.90 11.05
N SER A 118 -33.37 -3.10 11.54
CA SER A 118 -34.39 -4.12 11.85
C SER A 118 -35.36 -3.69 12.95
N LYS A 119 -34.93 -2.83 13.88
CA LYS A 119 -35.74 -2.33 15.00
C LYS A 119 -36.45 -1.02 14.65
N ALA A 120 -35.75 -0.09 14.01
CA ALA A 120 -36.24 1.26 13.72
C ALA A 120 -36.96 1.37 12.35
N GLY A 121 -36.83 0.38 11.48
CA GLY A 121 -37.39 0.39 10.12
C GLY A 121 -36.62 1.25 9.11
N ALA A 122 -35.63 2.02 9.56
CA ALA A 122 -34.82 2.91 8.73
C ALA A 122 -33.33 2.86 9.09
N CYS A 123 -32.48 3.29 8.16
CA CYS A 123 -31.05 3.49 8.43
C CYS A 123 -30.85 4.57 9.51
N PRO A 124 -29.84 4.46 10.39
CA PRO A 124 -29.54 5.50 11.37
C PRO A 124 -29.12 6.79 10.65
N GLN A 125 -29.41 7.97 11.22
CA GLN A 125 -28.95 9.24 10.65
C GLN A 125 -27.44 9.43 10.80
N SER A 126 -26.84 8.81 11.81
CA SER A 126 -25.39 8.77 11.99
C SER A 126 -24.97 7.52 12.76
N LEU A 127 -23.70 7.12 12.62
CA LEU A 127 -23.14 5.98 13.35
C LEU A 127 -23.16 6.16 14.88
N LYS A 128 -23.24 7.41 15.38
CA LYS A 128 -23.34 7.71 16.82
C LYS A 128 -24.67 7.28 17.44
N MET A 129 -25.71 7.03 16.63
CA MET A 129 -27.00 6.55 17.12
C MET A 129 -26.99 5.06 17.45
N LEU A 130 -25.92 4.35 17.09
CA LEU A 130 -25.77 2.94 17.37
C LEU A 130 -25.25 2.77 18.80
N SER A 131 -26.06 2.15 19.67
CA SER A 131 -25.67 1.88 21.07
C SER A 131 -24.40 1.02 21.18
N ALA A 132 -24.04 0.29 20.13
CA ALA A 132 -22.79 -0.45 20.05
C ALA A 132 -21.53 0.45 20.06
N PHE A 133 -21.68 1.76 19.83
CA PHE A 133 -20.57 2.71 19.65
C PHE A 133 -20.66 3.93 20.59
N GLU A 134 -21.25 3.76 21.78
CA GLU A 134 -21.29 4.82 22.81
C GLU A 134 -19.89 5.32 23.20
N ASP A 135 -18.90 4.41 23.26
CA ASP A 135 -17.49 4.74 23.54
C ASP A 135 -16.72 5.29 22.31
N GLY A 136 -17.40 5.40 21.16
CA GLY A 136 -16.84 5.91 19.91
C GLY A 136 -16.90 4.91 18.77
N ILE A 137 -16.84 5.45 17.54
CA ILE A 137 -16.86 4.66 16.31
C ILE A 137 -15.49 3.96 16.17
N PRO A 138 -15.46 2.63 15.95
CA PRO A 138 -14.24 1.90 15.66
C PRO A 138 -13.49 2.56 14.49
N LYS A 139 -12.16 2.65 14.60
CA LYS A 139 -11.33 3.22 13.54
C LYS A 139 -10.82 2.10 12.62
N PRO A 140 -10.65 2.36 11.31
CA PRO A 140 -9.98 1.41 10.44
C PRO A 140 -8.56 1.11 10.95
N ALA A 141 -8.05 -0.08 10.63
CA ALA A 141 -6.68 -0.45 10.97
C ALA A 141 -5.64 0.30 10.12
N LEU A 142 -6.06 0.86 8.98
CA LEU A 142 -5.28 1.78 8.18
C LEU A 142 -5.13 3.12 8.89
N ARG A 143 -3.89 3.55 9.10
CA ARG A 143 -3.59 4.80 9.80
C ARG A 143 -4.07 5.99 8.98
N GLY A 144 -4.77 6.92 9.63
CA GLY A 144 -5.31 8.12 8.98
C GLY A 144 -6.67 7.92 8.31
N ALA A 145 -7.08 6.68 8.05
CA ALA A 145 -8.40 6.38 7.50
C ALA A 145 -9.51 6.67 8.52
N ARG A 146 -10.71 6.96 8.01
CA ARG A 146 -11.96 7.05 8.78
C ARG A 146 -13.05 6.29 8.05
N TYR A 147 -14.06 5.85 8.80
CA TYR A 147 -15.27 5.35 8.16
C TYR A 147 -16.20 6.51 7.84
N ASP A 148 -16.60 6.57 6.58
CA ASP A 148 -17.70 7.43 6.13
C ASP A 148 -18.97 6.61 6.00
N TYR A 149 -20.11 7.28 6.21
CA TYR A 149 -21.43 6.67 6.23
C TYR A 149 -22.41 7.51 5.42
N TRP A 150 -23.17 6.85 4.55
CA TRP A 150 -24.24 7.48 3.78
C TRP A 150 -25.33 6.45 3.47
N VAL A 151 -26.46 6.93 2.97
CA VAL A 151 -27.60 6.09 2.59
C VAL A 151 -27.78 6.24 1.08
N LYS A 152 -27.85 5.13 0.36
CA LYS A 152 -28.19 5.11 -1.08
C LYS A 152 -29.68 5.43 -1.27
N ASP A 153 -30.05 5.88 -2.46
CA ASP A 153 -31.45 6.20 -2.81
C ASP A 153 -32.41 5.02 -2.64
N ASN A 154 -31.89 3.79 -2.77
CA ASN A 154 -32.65 2.55 -2.52
C ASN A 154 -32.81 2.20 -1.02
N GLY A 155 -32.39 3.09 -0.12
CA GLY A 155 -32.44 2.90 1.33
C GLY A 155 -31.42 1.92 1.89
N ASP A 156 -30.39 1.53 1.12
CA ASP A 156 -29.27 0.74 1.65
C ASP A 156 -28.28 1.63 2.40
N CYS A 157 -27.87 1.20 3.59
CA CYS A 157 -26.94 1.96 4.42
C CYS A 157 -25.51 1.54 4.05
N MET A 158 -24.68 2.49 3.68
CA MET A 158 -23.33 2.25 3.16
C MET A 158 -22.27 2.70 4.16
N ILE A 159 -21.14 1.99 4.15
CA ILE A 159 -19.91 2.43 4.79
C ILE A 159 -18.77 2.41 3.77
N SER A 160 -17.88 3.41 3.80
CA SER A 160 -16.57 3.35 3.14
C SER A 160 -15.44 3.70 4.09
N PHE A 161 -14.23 3.39 3.66
CA PHE A 161 -13.01 3.96 4.20
C PHE A 161 -11.98 4.11 3.08
N ASP A 162 -11.06 5.07 3.26
CA ASP A 162 -9.90 5.25 2.39
C ASP A 162 -8.85 4.17 2.66
N GLY A 163 -8.41 3.53 1.58
CA GLY A 163 -7.41 2.47 1.52
C GLY A 163 -6.00 2.99 1.24
N PRO A 164 -5.02 2.06 1.15
CA PRO A 164 -3.69 2.39 0.66
C PRO A 164 -3.75 2.70 -0.84
N MET A 165 -2.89 3.61 -1.31
CA MET A 165 -2.73 3.93 -2.74
C MET A 165 -4.08 4.23 -3.45
N PHE A 166 -4.87 5.18 -2.96
CA PHE A 166 -6.10 5.67 -3.63
C PHE A 166 -7.33 4.78 -3.57
N ILE A 167 -7.19 3.56 -3.07
CA ILE A 167 -8.30 2.62 -3.13
C ILE A 167 -9.35 3.02 -2.11
N THR A 168 -10.53 3.43 -2.54
CA THR A 168 -11.68 3.61 -1.65
C THR A 168 -12.45 2.31 -1.58
N CYS A 169 -12.64 1.78 -0.37
CA CYS A 169 -13.42 0.56 -0.16
C CYS A 169 -14.78 0.91 0.43
N ALA A 170 -15.87 0.44 -0.18
CA ALA A 170 -17.23 0.63 0.27
C ALA A 170 -18.00 -0.71 0.35
N LYS A 171 -18.97 -0.78 1.26
CA LYS A 171 -19.90 -1.92 1.36
C LYS A 171 -21.25 -1.47 1.91
N GLY A 172 -22.32 -1.93 1.26
CA GLY A 172 -23.69 -1.75 1.72
C GLY A 172 -24.10 -2.78 2.77
N SER A 173 -25.09 -2.42 3.59
CA SER A 173 -25.66 -3.34 4.55
C SER A 173 -26.23 -4.58 3.85
N ASN A 174 -26.86 -4.44 2.69
CA ASN A 174 -27.41 -5.59 1.97
C ASN A 174 -26.38 -6.31 1.07
N GLU A 175 -25.16 -5.81 0.96
CA GLU A 175 -24.11 -6.34 0.10
C GLU A 175 -23.25 -7.39 0.83
N ARG A 176 -22.79 -8.41 0.08
CA ARG A 176 -21.94 -9.48 0.65
C ARG A 176 -20.45 -9.16 0.59
N VAL A 177 -20.04 -8.37 -0.40
CA VAL A 177 -18.63 -8.15 -0.76
C VAL A 177 -18.31 -6.66 -0.63
N TRP A 178 -17.06 -6.35 -0.25
CA TRP A 178 -16.53 -4.99 -0.30
C TRP A 178 -16.16 -4.64 -1.74
N PHE A 179 -16.66 -3.50 -2.22
CA PHE A 179 -16.25 -2.91 -3.50
C PHE A 179 -15.11 -1.94 -3.24
N CYS A 180 -13.95 -2.18 -3.82
CA CYS A 180 -12.79 -1.33 -3.67
C CYS A 180 -12.34 -0.85 -5.05
N SER A 181 -12.30 0.46 -5.26
CA SER A 181 -11.90 1.09 -6.52
C SER A 181 -11.02 2.31 -6.27
N ASP A 182 -10.16 2.60 -7.24
CA ASP A 182 -9.36 3.82 -7.36
C ASP A 182 -10.16 5.03 -7.87
#